data_AF-A0AAV2HXT7-F1
#
_entry.id   AF-A0AAV2HXT7-F1
#
_cell.length_a   1.000
_cell.length_b   1.000
_cell.length_c   1.000
_cell.angle_alpha   90.00
_cell.angle_beta   90.00
_cell.angle_gamma   90.00
#
_symmetry.space_group_name_H-M   'P 1'
#
loop_
_entity.id
_entity.type
_entity.pdbx_description
1 polymer ?
#
loop_
_entity_poly.entity_id
_entity_poly.type
_entity_poly.pdbx_seq_one_letter_code
_entity_poly.pdbx_strand_id
1 'polypeptide(L)'
;MSVPLLVLVLLCPTGGDMRSTHHADKRSVACFNDLGCFATEGPFGYSAERPLVLSPQTPERIGTVFQLYTRESGSTSQNLEAVHLDRILATWTHFKARPTKILSHGFMDNSNVTPFQRNLKDKLLEYGDFNVVIVDWSKGNSPPYTQATANTRVVGAQIALLVKELVKTKNVTAADFHLIGHSLGAHISGYAGERIPGLARISGIDPAGPYFENTDPVVRLDPSDALFVDIIHSNGKSLIQLGLGIKQACGHLDFFPNLGRDQPGCKRSAFTRIAQLGLMEGLNEAISCNHIRALHYYVESINSKCPFMGYPCNNENEFLNGKCNSCGPDGCPYMGFHADKSKLARGQRKIIYLTTADRQPFCQYHMEINLKLSSSPGQEERGQISAVLTGDSGTTTTIPLNTSPVVFRPGSVHQFSVATLSDIWNIRSVTLSFTHIPLFLNPFQWNILGLRHPKLYIDEFDIHRQEANAENRFCGSGISVETGHSITLSKPC
;
A
#
# COMPACT_ATOMS: atom_id res chain seq x y z
N MET A 1 24.27 -12.55 15.32
CA MET A 1 24.20 -11.16 14.80
C MET A 1 22.75 -10.76 14.75
N SER A 2 22.38 -9.64 15.36
CA SER A 2 21.00 -9.14 15.34
C SER A 2 20.64 -8.67 13.92
N VAL A 3 19.41 -8.94 13.47
CA VAL A 3 18.89 -8.56 12.13
C VAL A 3 19.12 -7.08 11.76
N PRO A 4 19.07 -6.10 12.68
CA PRO A 4 19.39 -4.70 12.38
C PRO A 4 20.83 -4.49 11.88
N LEU A 5 21.78 -5.30 12.36
CA LEU A 5 23.19 -5.19 11.98
C LEU A 5 23.42 -5.59 10.51
N LEU A 6 22.60 -6.51 9.96
CA LEU A 6 22.74 -6.97 8.58
C LEU A 6 22.14 -5.98 7.57
N VAL A 7 21.08 -5.26 7.94
CA VAL A 7 20.54 -4.15 7.12
C VAL A 7 21.53 -2.98 7.08
N LEU A 8 22.21 -2.69 8.20
CA LEU A 8 23.34 -1.76 8.21
C LEU A 8 24.48 -2.23 7.29
N VAL A 9 24.73 -3.53 7.15
CA VAL A 9 25.75 -4.09 6.24
C VAL A 9 25.34 -4.06 4.75
N LEU A 10 24.04 -4.04 4.43
CA LEU A 10 23.56 -3.82 3.06
C LEU A 10 23.53 -2.32 2.67
N LEU A 11 23.42 -1.45 3.68
CA LEU A 11 23.37 0.01 3.51
C LEU A 11 24.74 0.70 3.66
N CYS A 12 25.71 0.06 4.32
CA CYS A 12 27.11 0.50 4.38
C CYS A 12 27.98 -0.40 3.49
N PRO A 13 28.99 0.15 2.80
CA PRO A 13 29.94 -0.67 2.07
C PRO A 13 30.71 -1.57 3.06
N THR A 14 30.68 -2.88 2.84
CA THR A 14 31.61 -3.80 3.50
C THR A 14 33.02 -3.46 3.05
N GLY A 15 33.93 -3.21 4.01
CA GLY A 15 35.32 -2.89 3.75
C GLY A 15 35.97 -3.91 2.81
N GLY A 16 36.21 -3.48 1.57
CA GLY A 16 36.93 -4.19 0.53
C GLY A 16 37.71 -3.19 -0.30
N ASP A 17 39.03 -3.27 -0.21
CA ASP A 17 40.08 -2.48 -0.88
C ASP A 17 39.85 -0.98 -1.10
N MET A 18 40.24 -0.21 -0.08
CA MET A 18 40.48 1.23 -0.13
C MET A 18 41.83 1.54 -0.80
N ARG A 19 42.12 0.92 -1.95
CA ARG A 19 43.33 1.18 -2.77
C ARG A 19 42.99 1.26 -4.26
N SER A 20 42.21 2.27 -4.61
CA SER A 20 42.40 3.01 -5.85
C SER A 20 41.97 4.45 -5.58
N THR A 21 42.94 5.25 -5.16
CA THR A 21 42.79 6.70 -5.00
C THR A 21 42.72 7.33 -6.40
N HIS A 22 41.54 7.30 -7.01
CA HIS A 22 41.08 8.50 -7.70
C HIS A 22 40.38 9.33 -6.63
N HIS A 23 40.90 10.54 -6.39
CA HIS A 23 40.26 11.53 -5.56
C HIS A 23 38.76 11.56 -5.86
N ALA A 24 37.93 11.11 -4.91
CA ALA A 24 36.51 11.36 -4.93
C ALA A 24 36.37 12.88 -4.81
N ASP A 25 36.27 13.54 -5.96
CA ASP A 25 36.15 14.98 -6.03
C ASP A 25 34.88 15.37 -5.28
N LYS A 26 35.07 16.08 -4.16
CA LYS A 26 34.03 16.41 -3.17
C LYS A 26 32.94 17.34 -3.74
N ARG A 27 33.03 17.71 -5.02
CA ARG A 27 32.10 18.55 -5.78
C ARG A 27 32.05 18.08 -7.23
N SER A 28 31.38 16.96 -7.49
CA SER A 28 31.26 16.44 -8.86
C SER A 28 29.84 16.61 -9.40
N VAL A 29 29.75 17.27 -10.56
CA VAL A 29 28.56 17.30 -11.40
C VAL A 29 28.81 16.29 -12.52
N ALA A 30 27.96 15.27 -12.63
CA ALA A 30 28.02 14.31 -13.73
C ALA A 30 27.05 14.76 -14.83
N CYS A 31 27.51 14.93 -16.06
CA CYS A 31 26.66 15.33 -17.19
C CYS A 31 26.60 14.24 -18.25
N PHE A 32 25.41 13.93 -18.75
CA PHE A 32 25.18 12.88 -19.75
C PHE A 32 24.29 13.41 -20.88
N ASN A 33 24.89 13.89 -21.97
CA ASN A 33 24.23 14.32 -23.22
C ASN A 33 22.79 14.84 -23.02
N ASP A 34 21.79 14.16 -23.58
CA ASP A 34 20.38 14.55 -23.59
C ASP A 34 19.67 14.44 -22.22
N LEU A 35 20.34 13.86 -21.21
CA LEU A 35 19.82 13.72 -19.85
C LEU A 35 20.19 14.90 -18.94
N GLY A 36 21.11 15.76 -19.38
CA GLY A 36 21.58 16.91 -18.61
C GLY A 36 22.59 16.55 -17.52
N CYS A 37 22.64 17.37 -16.47
CA CYS A 37 23.66 17.31 -15.42
C CYS A 37 23.06 16.99 -14.04
N PHE A 38 23.81 16.21 -13.25
CA PHE A 38 23.43 15.67 -11.96
C PHE A 38 24.43 16.13 -10.91
N ALA A 39 24.06 17.18 -10.17
CA ALA A 39 24.89 17.72 -9.10
C ALA A 39 24.79 16.86 -7.83
N THR A 40 25.88 16.77 -7.08
CA THR A 40 25.97 16.11 -5.75
C THR A 40 25.95 17.11 -4.59
N GLU A 41 25.46 18.32 -4.85
CA GLU A 41 25.37 19.43 -3.90
C GLU A 41 23.94 19.98 -3.78
N GLY A 42 23.77 21.01 -2.96
CA GLY A 42 22.47 21.61 -2.67
C GLY A 42 21.52 20.58 -2.04
N PRO A 43 20.25 20.49 -2.50
CA PRO A 43 19.28 19.57 -1.91
C PRO A 43 19.66 18.10 -2.10
N PHE A 44 20.46 17.76 -3.12
CA PHE A 44 20.97 16.41 -3.34
C PHE A 44 22.26 16.08 -2.57
N GLY A 45 22.82 17.08 -1.89
CA GLY A 45 24.07 16.99 -1.17
C GLY A 45 23.95 16.32 0.20
N TYR A 46 25.04 16.43 0.96
CA TYR A 46 25.14 15.86 2.29
C TYR A 46 24.06 16.44 3.23
N SER A 47 23.37 15.55 3.92
CA SER A 47 22.37 15.86 4.95
C SER A 47 22.35 14.74 6.00
N ALA A 48 21.58 14.91 7.08
CA ALA A 48 21.39 13.85 8.07
C ALA A 48 20.71 12.62 7.45
N GLU A 49 19.84 12.86 6.47
CA GLU A 49 19.08 11.86 5.73
C GLU A 49 19.92 11.18 4.63
N ARG A 50 20.94 11.88 4.11
CA ARG A 50 21.84 11.40 3.04
C ARG A 50 23.32 11.59 3.44
N PRO A 51 23.84 10.80 4.39
CA PRO A 51 25.19 10.99 4.92
C PRO A 51 26.30 10.62 3.93
N LEU A 52 26.01 9.81 2.91
CA LEU A 52 26.95 9.46 1.85
C LEU A 52 26.32 9.66 0.47
N VAL A 53 26.68 10.76 -0.20
CA VAL A 53 26.20 11.07 -1.54
C VAL A 53 27.23 10.64 -2.58
N LEU A 54 26.81 9.83 -3.54
CA LEU A 54 27.61 9.41 -4.69
C LEU A 54 27.08 10.06 -5.97
N SER A 55 27.97 10.28 -6.92
CA SER A 55 27.57 10.65 -8.28
C SER A 55 26.88 9.47 -8.97
N PRO A 56 25.84 9.71 -9.77
CA PRO A 56 25.22 8.65 -10.55
C PRO A 56 26.21 8.04 -11.54
N GLN A 57 26.04 6.75 -11.82
CA GLN A 57 26.77 6.06 -12.88
C GLN A 57 26.30 6.51 -14.27
N THR A 58 27.11 6.23 -15.30
CA THR A 58 26.74 6.56 -16.68
C THR A 58 25.53 5.74 -17.15
N PRO A 59 24.75 6.25 -18.11
CA PRO A 59 23.62 5.52 -18.70
C PRO A 59 23.95 4.10 -19.18
N GLU A 60 25.15 3.90 -19.76
CA GLU A 60 25.61 2.60 -20.26
C GLU A 60 25.88 1.61 -19.13
N ARG A 61 26.40 2.10 -18.00
CA ARG A 61 26.67 1.28 -16.82
C ARG A 61 25.40 0.93 -16.07
N ILE A 62 24.45 1.86 -15.97
CA ILE A 62 23.10 1.58 -15.43
C ILE A 62 22.36 0.61 -16.36
N GLY A 63 22.59 0.72 -17.67
CA GLY A 63 22.13 -0.24 -18.67
C GLY A 63 20.61 -0.41 -18.70
N THR A 64 19.87 0.69 -18.56
CA THR A 64 18.40 0.70 -18.55
C THR A 64 17.83 0.18 -19.87
N VAL A 65 16.86 -0.74 -19.78
CA VAL A 65 16.12 -1.30 -20.92
C VAL A 65 14.63 -1.06 -20.73
N PHE A 66 14.00 -0.45 -21.73
CA PHE A 66 12.55 -0.29 -21.82
C PHE A 66 11.95 -1.48 -22.57
N GLN A 67 11.11 -2.24 -21.89
CA GLN A 67 10.46 -3.43 -22.43
C GLN A 67 8.99 -3.12 -22.70
N LEU A 68 8.63 -2.89 -23.96
CA LEU A 68 7.24 -2.62 -24.35
C LEU A 68 6.45 -3.92 -24.49
N TYR A 69 5.31 -3.96 -23.81
CA TYR A 69 4.28 -4.99 -23.90
C TYR A 69 2.94 -4.38 -24.28
N THR A 70 2.19 -5.16 -25.05
CA THR A 70 0.88 -4.79 -25.60
C THR A 70 0.03 -6.04 -25.70
N ARG A 71 -1.29 -5.91 -25.89
CA ARG A 71 -2.15 -7.08 -26.15
C ARG A 71 -1.72 -7.82 -27.42
N GLU A 72 -1.23 -7.09 -28.43
CA GLU A 72 -0.76 -7.64 -29.70
C GLU A 72 0.57 -8.40 -29.57
N SER A 73 1.45 -8.00 -28.66
CA SER A 73 2.74 -8.65 -28.45
C SER A 73 2.67 -9.86 -27.50
N GLY A 74 1.53 -10.07 -26.84
CA GLY A 74 1.35 -11.16 -25.88
C GLY A 74 2.39 -11.10 -24.75
N SER A 75 3.12 -12.21 -24.56
CA SER A 75 4.19 -12.31 -23.56
C SER A 75 5.56 -11.83 -24.07
N THR A 76 5.69 -11.49 -25.36
CA THR A 76 6.94 -11.03 -25.95
C THR A 76 7.05 -9.51 -25.85
N SER A 77 8.20 -9.02 -25.39
CA SER A 77 8.50 -7.59 -25.34
C SER A 77 9.25 -7.08 -26.56
N GLN A 78 9.02 -5.81 -26.89
CA GLN A 78 9.91 -5.04 -27.77
C GLN A 78 10.91 -4.26 -26.91
N ASN A 79 12.14 -4.77 -26.82
CA ASN A 79 13.17 -4.22 -25.95
C ASN A 79 13.93 -3.08 -26.62
N LEU A 80 14.06 -1.96 -25.91
CA LEU A 80 14.79 -0.79 -26.34
C LEU A 80 15.75 -0.35 -25.24
N GLU A 81 17.05 -0.36 -25.52
CA GLU A 81 18.04 0.20 -24.59
C GLU A 81 17.88 1.72 -24.52
N ALA A 82 17.91 2.29 -23.31
CA ALA A 82 17.66 3.70 -23.08
C ALA A 82 18.71 4.63 -23.73
N VAL A 83 19.91 4.10 -24.04
CA VAL A 83 20.97 4.81 -24.78
C VAL A 83 20.74 4.85 -26.30
N HIS A 84 19.72 4.15 -26.80
CA HIS A 84 19.38 4.01 -28.22
C HIS A 84 17.95 4.45 -28.52
N LEU A 85 17.45 5.49 -27.83
CA LEU A 85 16.09 6.02 -28.03
C LEU A 85 15.82 6.51 -29.46
N ASP A 86 16.85 6.87 -30.22
CA ASP A 86 16.77 7.18 -31.65
C ASP A 86 16.13 6.04 -32.48
N ARG A 87 16.23 4.80 -32.00
CA ARG A 87 15.69 3.60 -32.67
C ARG A 87 14.24 3.29 -32.31
N ILE A 88 13.59 4.09 -31.47
CA ILE A 88 12.25 3.81 -30.94
C ILE A 88 11.21 3.48 -32.02
N LEU A 89 11.24 4.19 -33.14
CA LEU A 89 10.30 3.97 -34.24
C LEU A 89 10.50 2.61 -34.92
N ALA A 90 11.74 2.18 -35.09
CA ALA A 90 12.08 0.89 -35.69
C ALA A 90 11.84 -0.27 -34.72
N THR A 91 12.05 -0.06 -33.42
CA THR A 91 11.95 -1.10 -32.40
C THR A 91 10.51 -1.31 -31.90
N TRP A 92 9.76 -0.23 -31.64
CA TRP A 92 8.42 -0.28 -31.06
C TRP A 92 7.34 -0.17 -32.13
N THR A 93 7.21 -1.24 -32.90
CA THR A 93 6.21 -1.36 -33.98
C THR A 93 4.79 -1.62 -33.44
N HIS A 94 4.63 -2.13 -32.22
CA HIS A 94 3.33 -2.38 -31.60
C HIS A 94 2.84 -1.22 -30.71
N PHE A 95 3.63 -0.15 -30.54
CA PHE A 95 3.19 1.02 -29.81
C PHE A 95 2.07 1.74 -30.59
N LYS A 96 0.94 1.97 -29.92
CA LYS A 96 -0.23 2.68 -30.47
C LYS A 96 -0.58 3.91 -29.63
N ALA A 97 -1.31 4.87 -30.19
CA ALA A 97 -1.83 6.02 -29.45
C ALA A 97 -2.96 5.58 -28.51
N ARG A 98 -2.58 5.12 -27.31
CA ARG A 98 -3.46 4.64 -26.23
C ARG A 98 -2.78 4.92 -24.87
N PRO A 99 -3.52 4.84 -23.75
CA PRO A 99 -2.94 5.10 -22.44
C PRO A 99 -1.73 4.19 -22.17
N THR A 100 -0.67 4.79 -21.64
CA THR A 100 0.63 4.14 -21.47
C THR A 100 0.99 4.05 -20.00
N LYS A 101 1.26 2.82 -19.53
CA LYS A 101 1.66 2.52 -18.15
C LYS A 101 3.16 2.23 -18.11
N ILE A 102 3.94 3.01 -17.38
CA ILE A 102 5.39 2.81 -17.25
C ILE A 102 5.68 2.27 -15.86
N LEU A 103 6.24 1.07 -15.76
CA LEU A 103 6.45 0.35 -14.51
C LEU A 103 7.93 0.39 -14.11
N SER A 104 8.24 0.94 -12.94
CA SER A 104 9.61 1.04 -12.42
C SER A 104 9.78 0.24 -11.14
N HIS A 105 10.72 -0.70 -11.15
CA HIS A 105 11.00 -1.59 -10.00
C HIS A 105 12.00 -0.97 -9.00
N GLY A 106 12.18 -1.62 -7.86
CA GLY A 106 12.96 -1.14 -6.72
C GLY A 106 14.42 -1.58 -6.67
N PHE A 107 15.02 -1.45 -5.47
CA PHE A 107 16.36 -1.92 -5.13
C PHE A 107 16.46 -3.46 -5.17
N MET A 108 17.53 -4.01 -5.74
CA MET A 108 17.76 -5.46 -5.90
C MET A 108 16.65 -6.23 -6.64
N ASP A 109 15.69 -5.51 -7.24
CA ASP A 109 14.59 -6.05 -8.03
C ASP A 109 15.02 -6.18 -9.51
N ASN A 110 14.36 -7.02 -10.31
CA ASN A 110 14.56 -7.04 -11.76
C ASN A 110 13.37 -7.67 -12.48
N SER A 111 13.18 -7.28 -13.74
CA SER A 111 12.04 -7.70 -14.59
C SER A 111 11.96 -9.21 -14.86
N ASN A 112 13.09 -9.91 -14.78
CA ASN A 112 13.24 -11.32 -15.16
C ASN A 112 13.10 -12.28 -13.97
N VAL A 113 13.36 -11.85 -12.74
CA VAL A 113 13.35 -12.67 -11.54
C VAL A 113 12.12 -12.37 -10.68
N THR A 114 11.64 -11.12 -10.59
CA THR A 114 10.47 -10.85 -9.75
C THR A 114 9.15 -11.09 -10.48
N PRO A 115 8.26 -11.95 -9.95
CA PRO A 115 6.95 -12.19 -10.54
C PRO A 115 6.05 -10.94 -10.59
N PHE A 116 6.35 -9.92 -9.80
CA PHE A 116 5.46 -8.78 -9.57
C PHE A 116 5.31 -7.86 -10.78
N GLN A 117 6.39 -7.44 -11.42
CA GLN A 117 6.31 -6.56 -12.59
C GLN A 117 5.61 -7.24 -13.76
N ARG A 118 5.88 -8.54 -13.96
CA ARG A 118 5.19 -9.35 -14.98
C ARG A 118 3.71 -9.50 -14.68
N ASN A 119 3.35 -9.86 -13.45
CA ASN A 119 1.94 -10.01 -13.03
C ASN A 119 1.19 -8.67 -13.14
N LEU A 120 1.79 -7.56 -12.69
CA LEU A 120 1.22 -6.22 -12.83
C LEU A 120 0.97 -5.89 -14.31
N LYS A 121 1.95 -6.12 -15.18
CA LYS A 121 1.81 -5.94 -16.63
C LYS A 121 0.68 -6.82 -17.19
N ASP A 122 0.63 -8.11 -16.85
CA ASP A 122 -0.41 -9.02 -17.31
C ASP A 122 -1.81 -8.56 -16.87
N LYS A 123 -1.97 -8.15 -15.60
CA LYS A 123 -3.25 -7.64 -15.07
C LYS A 123 -3.68 -6.32 -15.70
N LEU A 124 -2.74 -5.44 -16.04
CA LEU A 124 -3.03 -4.21 -16.78
C LEU A 124 -3.53 -4.52 -18.20
N LEU A 125 -2.85 -5.43 -18.91
CA LEU A 125 -3.24 -5.84 -20.26
C LEU A 125 -4.56 -6.63 -20.27
N GLU A 126 -4.85 -7.40 -19.22
CA GLU A 126 -6.15 -8.04 -19.01
C GLU A 126 -7.26 -6.99 -18.85
N TYR A 127 -7.02 -5.96 -18.04
CA TYR A 127 -8.01 -4.92 -17.75
C TYR A 127 -8.34 -4.03 -18.95
N GLY A 128 -7.32 -3.50 -19.63
CA GLY A 128 -7.51 -2.46 -20.64
C GLY A 128 -6.55 -2.57 -21.82
N ASP A 129 -6.89 -1.87 -22.90
CA ASP A 129 -6.02 -1.75 -24.05
C ASP A 129 -4.95 -0.68 -23.77
N PHE A 130 -3.79 -1.11 -23.28
CA PHE A 130 -2.69 -0.24 -22.87
C PHE A 130 -1.39 -0.56 -23.61
N ASN A 131 -0.52 0.44 -23.71
CA ASN A 131 0.91 0.17 -23.79
C ASN A 131 1.42 -0.02 -22.35
N VAL A 132 2.14 -1.10 -22.08
CA VAL A 132 2.79 -1.31 -20.77
C VAL A 132 4.29 -1.40 -20.98
N VAL A 133 5.05 -0.49 -20.37
CA VAL A 133 6.51 -0.43 -20.50
C VAL A 133 7.12 -0.79 -19.16
N ILE A 134 7.85 -1.91 -19.08
CA ILE A 134 8.66 -2.23 -17.92
C ILE A 134 10.02 -1.55 -18.08
N VAL A 135 10.44 -0.80 -17.06
CA VAL A 135 11.77 -0.18 -16.98
C VAL A 135 12.70 -1.10 -16.20
N ASP A 136 13.52 -1.87 -16.93
CA ASP A 136 14.54 -2.71 -16.32
C ASP A 136 15.83 -1.92 -16.13
N TRP A 137 16.17 -1.63 -14.89
CA TRP A 137 17.41 -0.93 -14.49
C TRP A 137 18.24 -1.77 -13.51
N SER A 138 18.09 -3.10 -13.58
CA SER A 138 18.67 -4.07 -12.65
C SER A 138 20.21 -4.05 -12.54
N LYS A 139 20.91 -3.58 -13.58
CA LYS A 139 22.37 -3.39 -13.50
C LYS A 139 22.76 -2.20 -12.62
N GLY A 140 21.86 -1.22 -12.48
CA GLY A 140 22.09 0.01 -11.71
C GLY A 140 21.44 0.03 -10.32
N ASN A 141 20.71 -1.01 -9.92
CA ASN A 141 19.94 -1.03 -8.66
C ASN A 141 20.50 -1.98 -7.58
N SER A 142 21.68 -2.53 -7.82
CA SER A 142 22.37 -3.46 -6.90
C SER A 142 23.15 -2.69 -5.83
N PRO A 143 23.58 -3.33 -4.73
CA PRO A 143 24.43 -2.70 -3.72
C PRO A 143 25.68 -2.04 -4.31
N PRO A 144 26.16 -0.92 -3.72
CA PRO A 144 25.65 -0.31 -2.49
C PRO A 144 24.37 0.51 -2.71
N TYR A 145 23.49 0.54 -1.70
CA TYR A 145 22.21 1.27 -1.76
C TYR A 145 22.35 2.75 -2.11
N THR A 146 23.44 3.38 -1.63
CA THR A 146 23.76 4.78 -1.93
C THR A 146 24.00 5.04 -3.42
N GLN A 147 24.63 4.08 -4.13
CA GLN A 147 24.83 4.17 -5.57
C GLN A 147 23.52 3.94 -6.32
N ALA A 148 22.73 2.95 -5.91
CA ALA A 148 21.41 2.71 -6.50
C ALA A 148 20.51 3.94 -6.35
N THR A 149 20.53 4.58 -5.17
CA THR A 149 19.85 5.85 -4.91
C THR A 149 20.33 6.95 -5.86
N ALA A 150 21.63 7.11 -6.08
CA ALA A 150 22.14 8.10 -7.04
C ALA A 150 21.65 7.81 -8.47
N ASN A 151 21.69 6.54 -8.89
CA ASN A 151 21.31 6.09 -10.23
C ASN A 151 19.83 6.34 -10.55
N THR A 152 18.94 6.36 -9.54
CA THR A 152 17.50 6.66 -9.76
C THR A 152 17.25 7.96 -10.52
N ARG A 153 18.09 8.98 -10.32
CA ARG A 153 17.99 10.28 -11.01
C ARG A 153 18.22 10.15 -12.51
N VAL A 154 19.18 9.32 -12.91
CA VAL A 154 19.48 9.07 -14.34
C VAL A 154 18.36 8.25 -14.97
N VAL A 155 17.85 7.23 -14.28
CA VAL A 155 16.72 6.43 -14.77
C VAL A 155 15.46 7.28 -14.95
N GLY A 156 15.16 8.17 -14.00
CA GLY A 156 14.06 9.13 -14.13
C GLY A 156 14.22 10.06 -15.33
N ALA A 157 15.43 10.59 -15.55
CA ALA A 157 15.73 11.39 -16.75
C ALA A 157 15.58 10.59 -18.06
N GLN A 158 15.97 9.31 -18.08
CA GLN A 158 15.78 8.43 -19.24
C GLN A 158 14.29 8.19 -19.54
N ILE A 159 13.44 7.99 -18.52
CA ILE A 159 11.99 7.87 -18.69
C ILE A 159 11.39 9.17 -19.23
N ALA A 160 11.81 10.32 -18.71
CA ALA A 160 11.35 11.62 -19.21
C ALA A 160 11.72 11.83 -20.69
N LEU A 161 12.94 11.46 -21.08
CA LEU A 161 13.38 11.52 -22.47
C LEU A 161 12.57 10.58 -23.37
N LEU A 162 12.29 9.35 -22.91
CA LEU A 162 11.41 8.41 -23.60
C LEU A 162 10.02 9.00 -23.84
N VAL A 163 9.38 9.56 -22.80
CA VAL A 163 8.05 10.16 -22.90
C VAL A 163 8.06 11.34 -23.88
N LYS A 164 9.08 12.20 -23.83
CA LYS A 164 9.25 13.32 -24.76
C LYS A 164 9.32 12.86 -26.22
N GLU A 165 10.10 11.82 -26.51
CA GLU A 165 10.19 11.27 -27.87
C GLU A 165 8.89 10.60 -28.32
N LEU A 166 8.16 9.91 -27.45
CA LEU A 166 6.85 9.34 -27.76
C LEU A 166 5.81 10.43 -28.06
N VAL A 167 5.75 11.49 -27.27
CA VAL A 167 4.86 12.63 -27.52
C VAL A 167 5.15 13.27 -28.88
N LYS A 168 6.44 13.39 -29.24
CA LYS A 168 6.87 13.94 -30.52
C LYS A 168 6.53 13.04 -31.72
N THR A 169 6.52 11.71 -31.53
CA THR A 169 6.54 10.75 -32.66
C THR A 169 5.33 9.82 -32.78
N LYS A 170 4.50 9.67 -31.73
CA LYS A 170 3.45 8.64 -31.65
C LYS A 170 2.02 9.15 -31.42
N ASN A 171 1.76 10.45 -31.67
CA ASN A 171 0.43 11.08 -31.50
C ASN A 171 -0.20 10.81 -30.11
N VAL A 172 0.62 10.98 -29.06
CA VAL A 172 0.23 10.90 -27.66
C VAL A 172 0.66 12.19 -26.95
N THR A 173 0.10 12.45 -25.78
CA THR A 173 0.40 13.60 -24.94
C THR A 173 0.91 13.15 -23.57
N ALA A 174 1.49 14.06 -22.78
CA ALA A 174 1.92 13.75 -21.41
C ALA A 174 0.75 13.26 -20.51
N ALA A 175 -0.48 13.66 -20.84
CA ALA A 175 -1.68 13.24 -20.14
C ALA A 175 -2.08 11.76 -20.41
N ASP A 176 -1.46 11.10 -21.39
CA ASP A 176 -1.70 9.68 -21.68
C ASP A 176 -0.81 8.74 -20.84
N PHE A 177 0.12 9.29 -20.04
CA PHE A 177 1.11 8.52 -19.29
C PHE A 177 0.77 8.40 -17.80
N HIS A 178 0.92 7.18 -17.28
CA HIS A 178 0.81 6.84 -15.88
C HIS A 178 2.05 6.06 -15.45
N LEU A 179 2.85 6.65 -14.58
CA LEU A 179 4.06 6.02 -14.05
C LEU A 179 3.72 5.31 -12.74
N ILE A 180 4.11 4.05 -12.62
CA ILE A 180 3.84 3.20 -11.46
C ILE A 180 5.18 2.71 -10.94
N GLY A 181 5.58 3.21 -9.78
CA GLY A 181 6.91 2.96 -9.22
C GLY A 181 6.84 2.28 -7.86
N HIS A 182 7.61 1.21 -7.66
CA HIS A 182 7.74 0.54 -6.36
C HIS A 182 9.09 0.84 -5.71
N SER A 183 9.12 1.10 -4.40
CA SER A 183 10.37 1.32 -3.66
C SER A 183 11.18 2.48 -4.27
N LEU A 184 12.46 2.27 -4.64
CA LEU A 184 13.26 3.24 -5.40
C LEU A 184 12.61 3.66 -6.74
N GLY A 185 11.83 2.77 -7.35
CA GLY A 185 11.05 3.02 -8.57
C GLY A 185 10.01 4.13 -8.43
N ALA A 186 9.50 4.36 -7.22
CA ALA A 186 8.58 5.48 -6.95
C ALA A 186 9.29 6.83 -7.11
N HIS A 187 10.52 6.95 -6.61
CA HIS A 187 11.33 8.16 -6.78
C HIS A 187 11.86 8.32 -8.21
N ILE A 188 12.16 7.23 -8.90
CA ILE A 188 12.41 7.25 -10.36
C ILE A 188 11.23 7.89 -11.09
N SER A 189 10.00 7.54 -10.69
CA SER A 189 8.78 8.12 -11.28
C SER A 189 8.62 9.61 -10.96
N GLY A 190 8.95 10.03 -9.73
CA GLY A 190 8.99 11.44 -9.34
C GLY A 190 9.98 12.24 -10.18
N TYR A 191 11.25 11.79 -10.26
CA TYR A 191 12.26 12.44 -11.11
C TYR A 191 11.87 12.49 -12.59
N ALA A 192 11.16 11.49 -13.10
CA ALA A 192 10.62 11.56 -14.45
C ALA A 192 9.53 12.64 -14.55
N GLY A 193 8.59 12.67 -13.60
CA GLY A 193 7.49 13.63 -13.52
C GLY A 193 7.93 15.09 -13.49
N GLU A 194 8.94 15.44 -12.68
CA GLU A 194 9.55 16.78 -12.66
C GLU A 194 9.98 17.30 -14.04
N ARG A 195 10.31 16.37 -14.96
CA ARG A 195 10.83 16.64 -16.30
C ARG A 195 9.76 16.51 -17.39
N ILE A 196 8.53 16.13 -17.03
CA ILE A 196 7.41 15.92 -17.96
C ILE A 196 6.24 16.86 -17.57
N PRO A 197 6.20 18.09 -18.12
CA PRO A 197 5.08 19.00 -17.89
C PRO A 197 3.75 18.38 -18.34
N GLY A 198 2.76 18.39 -17.45
CA GLY A 198 1.43 17.85 -17.72
C GLY A 198 1.31 16.33 -17.64
N LEU A 199 2.27 15.64 -17.00
CA LEU A 199 2.15 14.21 -16.73
C LEU A 199 0.86 13.90 -15.96
N ALA A 200 0.05 12.96 -16.45
CA ALA A 200 -1.26 12.69 -15.85
C ALA A 200 -1.18 12.10 -14.44
N ARG A 201 -0.43 11.01 -14.26
CA ARG A 201 -0.47 10.26 -12.99
C ARG A 201 0.86 9.62 -12.61
N ILE A 202 1.18 9.67 -11.32
CA ILE A 202 2.18 8.80 -10.68
C ILE A 202 1.51 8.01 -9.55
N SER A 203 1.71 6.70 -9.53
CA SER A 203 1.38 5.87 -8.37
C SER A 203 2.65 5.38 -7.69
N GLY A 204 2.85 5.79 -6.44
CA GLY A 204 3.97 5.37 -5.59
C GLY A 204 3.58 4.17 -4.74
N ILE A 205 4.16 3.01 -5.02
CA ILE A 205 3.91 1.76 -4.29
C ILE A 205 5.01 1.59 -3.25
N ASP A 206 4.68 1.90 -2.00
CA ASP A 206 5.60 1.95 -0.84
C ASP A 206 6.95 2.60 -1.18
N PRO A 207 6.97 3.91 -1.53
CA PRO A 207 8.20 4.62 -1.90
C PRO A 207 9.30 4.43 -0.84
N ALA A 208 10.56 4.30 -1.25
CA ALA A 208 11.63 4.00 -0.30
C ALA A 208 11.85 5.14 0.72
N GLY A 209 11.98 4.80 2.01
CA GLY A 209 12.25 5.77 3.07
C GLY A 209 13.71 6.22 3.14
N PRO A 210 14.70 5.30 3.25
CA PRO A 210 16.11 5.68 3.38
C PRO A 210 16.60 6.58 2.24
N TYR A 211 17.29 7.69 2.55
CA TYR A 211 17.77 8.71 1.61
C TYR A 211 16.70 9.62 0.95
N PHE A 212 15.42 9.44 1.26
CA PHE A 212 14.30 10.21 0.70
C PHE A 212 13.33 10.78 1.75
N GLU A 213 13.14 10.12 2.89
CA GLU A 213 12.27 10.66 3.93
C GLU A 213 12.84 11.96 4.50
N ASN A 214 11.98 12.95 4.72
CA ASN A 214 12.29 14.29 5.21
C ASN A 214 13.29 15.10 4.36
N THR A 215 13.55 14.69 3.12
CA THR A 215 14.35 15.49 2.18
C THR A 215 13.48 16.54 1.46
N ASP A 216 14.17 17.50 0.82
CA ASP A 216 13.54 18.48 -0.08
C ASP A 216 12.69 17.77 -1.15
N PRO A 217 11.50 18.28 -1.52
CA PRO A 217 10.66 17.72 -2.57
C PRO A 217 11.42 17.33 -3.84
N VAL A 218 12.39 18.14 -4.29
CA VAL A 218 13.18 17.86 -5.52
C VAL A 218 14.01 16.58 -5.44
N VAL A 219 14.19 16.02 -4.24
CA VAL A 219 14.99 14.82 -3.99
C VAL A 219 14.14 13.56 -4.00
N ARG A 220 12.81 13.66 -4.02
CA ARG A 220 11.91 12.53 -3.77
C ARG A 220 10.65 12.65 -4.61
N LEU A 221 9.74 11.69 -4.43
CA LEU A 221 8.41 11.80 -5.01
C LEU A 221 7.61 12.81 -4.18
N ASP A 222 6.89 13.70 -4.86
CA ASP A 222 5.97 14.66 -4.24
C ASP A 222 4.75 14.95 -5.14
N PRO A 223 3.69 15.59 -4.61
CA PRO A 223 2.49 15.89 -5.38
C PRO A 223 2.72 16.75 -6.64
N SER A 224 3.82 17.51 -6.71
CA SER A 224 4.13 18.38 -7.85
C SER A 224 4.56 17.62 -9.11
N ASP A 225 4.97 16.36 -8.97
CA ASP A 225 5.55 15.55 -10.06
C ASP A 225 4.54 15.12 -11.13
N ALA A 226 3.23 15.20 -10.85
CA ALA A 226 2.17 14.89 -11.81
C ALA A 226 0.87 15.61 -11.47
N LEU A 227 -0.08 15.65 -12.41
CA LEU A 227 -1.43 16.17 -12.17
C LEU A 227 -2.17 15.40 -11.07
N PHE A 228 -1.83 14.13 -10.87
CA PHE A 228 -2.35 13.28 -9.80
C PHE A 228 -1.27 12.32 -9.29
N VAL A 229 -1.13 12.22 -7.98
CA VAL A 229 -0.11 11.39 -7.32
C VAL A 229 -0.78 10.62 -6.19
N ASP A 230 -0.79 9.29 -6.28
CA ASP A 230 -1.40 8.42 -5.27
C ASP A 230 -0.39 7.43 -4.69
N ILE A 231 -0.35 7.29 -3.38
CA ILE A 231 0.68 6.54 -2.66
C ILE A 231 0.04 5.43 -1.83
N ILE A 232 0.61 4.23 -1.87
CA ILE A 232 0.29 3.15 -0.93
C ILE A 232 1.47 2.97 0.01
N HIS A 233 1.30 3.29 1.29
CA HIS A 233 2.29 3.04 2.33
C HIS A 233 2.05 1.66 2.94
N SER A 234 3.07 0.80 2.97
CA SER A 234 2.95 -0.53 3.57
C SER A 234 4.04 -0.91 4.55
N ASN A 235 5.18 -0.22 4.53
CA ASN A 235 6.31 -0.49 5.44
C ASN A 235 6.96 0.80 6.01
N GLY A 236 6.14 1.79 6.36
CA GLY A 236 6.55 3.11 6.91
C GLY A 236 6.97 3.07 8.39
N LYS A 237 7.77 2.09 8.80
CA LYS A 237 8.41 2.02 10.12
C LYS A 237 9.74 2.77 10.11
N SER A 238 10.33 3.02 11.28
CA SER A 238 11.71 3.52 11.30
C SER A 238 12.66 2.48 10.72
N LEU A 239 13.78 2.92 10.14
CA LEU A 239 14.79 2.01 9.59
C LEU A 239 15.32 1.02 10.64
N ILE A 240 15.43 1.44 11.90
CA ILE A 240 15.84 0.58 13.03
C ILE A 240 14.84 -0.59 13.22
N GLN A 241 13.56 -0.36 12.92
CA GLN A 241 12.49 -1.36 12.94
C GLN A 241 12.31 -2.05 11.57
N LEU A 242 13.31 -1.95 10.68
CA LEU A 242 13.32 -2.52 9.33
C LEU A 242 12.21 -1.97 8.42
N GLY A 243 11.76 -0.73 8.68
CA GLY A 243 10.93 0.01 7.74
C GLY A 243 11.74 0.42 6.52
N LEU A 244 11.25 0.02 5.34
CA LEU A 244 11.87 0.32 4.06
C LEU A 244 11.08 1.39 3.28
N GLY A 245 9.81 1.57 3.62
CA GLY A 245 8.93 2.55 2.99
C GLY A 245 9.01 3.90 3.70
N ILE A 246 8.67 4.97 3.00
CA ILE A 246 8.54 6.32 3.52
C ILE A 246 7.32 6.40 4.44
N LYS A 247 7.46 7.01 5.62
CA LYS A 247 6.33 7.26 6.51
C LYS A 247 5.56 8.53 6.17
N GLN A 248 6.27 9.55 5.69
CA GLN A 248 5.66 10.85 5.39
C GLN A 248 4.72 10.75 4.19
N ALA A 249 3.59 11.45 4.26
CA ALA A 249 2.68 11.59 3.13
C ALA A 249 3.35 12.40 2.00
N CYS A 250 3.39 11.83 0.79
CA CYS A 250 4.04 12.41 -0.39
C CYS A 250 3.15 12.42 -1.65
N GLY A 251 1.86 12.14 -1.53
CA GLY A 251 0.89 12.22 -2.62
C GLY A 251 -0.20 13.29 -2.44
N HIS A 252 -1.07 13.31 -3.44
CA HIS A 252 -2.40 13.89 -3.36
C HIS A 252 -3.32 12.98 -2.53
N LEU A 253 -3.22 11.66 -2.72
CA LEU A 253 -3.85 10.66 -1.88
C LEU A 253 -2.79 9.73 -1.30
N ASP A 254 -2.72 9.64 0.03
CA ASP A 254 -1.79 8.78 0.73
C ASP A 254 -2.58 7.71 1.51
N PHE A 255 -2.52 6.47 1.03
CA PHE A 255 -3.23 5.32 1.60
C PHE A 255 -2.33 4.56 2.58
N PHE A 256 -2.84 4.30 3.78
CA PHE A 256 -2.16 3.59 4.86
C PHE A 256 -2.92 2.30 5.22
N PRO A 257 -2.93 1.28 4.35
CA PRO A 257 -3.51 -0.02 4.67
C PRO A 257 -2.86 -0.60 5.93
N ASN A 258 -3.68 -0.96 6.91
CA ASN A 258 -3.25 -1.46 8.22
C ASN A 258 -2.21 -0.53 8.88
N LEU A 259 -2.51 0.79 8.87
CA LEU A 259 -1.66 1.88 9.36
C LEU A 259 -0.35 2.07 8.57
N GLY A 260 -0.19 1.36 7.45
CA GLY A 260 0.96 1.47 6.55
C GLY A 260 2.29 0.95 7.10
N ARG A 261 2.27 0.05 8.10
CA ARG A 261 3.49 -0.42 8.79
C ARG A 261 3.64 -1.94 8.85
N ASP A 262 2.70 -2.62 9.50
CA ASP A 262 2.78 -4.04 9.80
C ASP A 262 1.60 -4.76 9.16
N GLN A 263 1.86 -5.37 8.01
CA GLN A 263 0.81 -5.93 7.20
C GLN A 263 0.37 -7.31 7.72
N PRO A 264 -0.94 -7.59 7.74
CA PRO A 264 -1.45 -8.92 8.06
C PRO A 264 -0.76 -10.00 7.22
N GLY A 265 -0.42 -11.13 7.86
CA GLY A 265 0.31 -12.24 7.22
C GLY A 265 1.84 -12.09 7.14
N CYS A 266 2.41 -10.91 7.42
CA CYS A 266 3.87 -10.71 7.37
C CYS A 266 4.61 -11.03 8.69
N LYS A 267 3.91 -11.43 9.76
CA LYS A 267 4.46 -11.64 11.11
C LYS A 267 5.28 -12.94 11.31
N ARG A 268 5.70 -13.64 10.26
CA ARG A 268 6.53 -14.85 10.44
C ARG A 268 7.96 -14.43 10.80
N SER A 269 8.51 -14.99 11.88
CA SER A 269 9.87 -14.66 12.32
C SER A 269 10.88 -14.91 11.20
N ALA A 270 11.94 -14.10 11.13
CA ALA A 270 13.04 -14.33 10.20
C ALA A 270 13.56 -15.76 10.31
N PHE A 271 13.63 -16.31 11.52
CA PHE A 271 13.97 -17.70 11.78
C PHE A 271 13.02 -18.69 11.08
N THR A 272 11.70 -18.49 11.19
CA THR A 272 10.69 -19.34 10.52
C THR A 272 10.82 -19.29 9.01
N ARG A 273 11.09 -18.11 8.43
CA ARG A 273 11.28 -17.96 6.98
C ARG A 273 12.59 -18.56 6.51
N ILE A 274 13.67 -18.36 7.26
CA ILE A 274 14.98 -18.99 7.02
C ILE A 274 14.86 -20.52 7.06
N ALA A 275 14.12 -21.07 8.02
CA ALA A 275 13.89 -22.51 8.10
C ALA A 275 13.07 -23.07 6.92
N GLN A 276 12.18 -22.27 6.34
CA GLN A 276 11.32 -22.67 5.21
C GLN A 276 11.98 -22.49 3.83
N LEU A 277 12.78 -21.44 3.66
CA LEU A 277 13.24 -20.94 2.36
C LEU A 277 14.78 -20.87 2.26
N GLY A 278 15.49 -21.20 3.33
CA GLY A 278 16.95 -20.99 3.42
C GLY A 278 17.32 -19.57 3.85
N LEU A 279 18.60 -19.36 4.18
CA LEU A 279 19.08 -18.13 4.85
C LEU A 279 18.85 -16.85 4.02
N MET A 280 19.21 -16.86 2.74
CA MET A 280 19.15 -15.66 1.90
C MET A 280 17.70 -15.32 1.52
N GLU A 281 16.95 -16.29 0.98
CA GLU A 281 15.55 -16.07 0.58
C GLU A 281 14.64 -15.86 1.79
N GLY A 282 14.84 -16.62 2.87
CA GLY A 282 14.05 -16.48 4.09
C GLY A 282 14.27 -15.15 4.80
N LEU A 283 15.51 -14.62 4.80
CA LEU A 283 15.78 -13.30 5.38
C LEU A 283 15.27 -12.17 4.49
N ASN A 284 15.45 -12.28 3.17
CA ASN A 284 14.90 -11.33 2.21
C ASN A 284 13.37 -11.27 2.29
N GLU A 285 12.68 -12.42 2.34
CA GLU A 285 11.22 -12.45 2.48
C GLU A 285 10.75 -11.90 3.84
N ALA A 286 11.46 -12.23 4.93
CA ALA A 286 11.12 -11.72 6.25
C ALA A 286 11.27 -10.20 6.36
N ILE A 287 12.25 -9.61 5.68
CA ILE A 287 12.50 -8.16 5.68
C ILE A 287 11.57 -7.44 4.69
N SER A 288 11.29 -8.04 3.53
CA SER A 288 10.57 -7.38 2.44
C SER A 288 9.06 -7.62 2.43
N CYS A 289 8.49 -8.55 3.21
CA CYS A 289 7.06 -8.90 3.13
C CYS A 289 6.13 -7.68 3.21
N ASN A 290 6.33 -6.82 4.23
CA ASN A 290 5.53 -5.60 4.36
C ASN A 290 5.73 -4.67 3.15
N HIS A 291 6.95 -4.55 2.66
CA HIS A 291 7.32 -3.68 1.55
C HIS A 291 6.76 -4.13 0.20
N ILE A 292 6.68 -5.43 -0.01
CA ILE A 292 6.11 -6.06 -1.20
C ILE A 292 4.58 -6.10 -1.12
N ARG A 293 3.99 -6.00 0.07
CA ARG A 293 2.54 -6.10 0.24
C ARG A 293 1.77 -5.02 -0.53
N ALA A 294 2.28 -3.79 -0.62
CA ALA A 294 1.65 -2.75 -1.44
C ALA A 294 1.54 -3.15 -2.92
N LEU A 295 2.49 -3.90 -3.49
CA LEU A 295 2.39 -4.44 -4.86
C LEU A 295 1.22 -5.42 -4.96
N HIS A 296 1.05 -6.32 -3.99
CA HIS A 296 -0.09 -7.24 -3.98
C HIS A 296 -1.42 -6.52 -3.94
N TYR A 297 -1.55 -5.48 -3.11
CA TYR A 297 -2.76 -4.67 -3.05
C TYR A 297 -3.04 -3.96 -4.38
N TYR A 298 -2.01 -3.33 -4.97
CA TYR A 298 -2.16 -2.64 -6.24
C TYR A 298 -2.57 -3.61 -7.36
N VAL A 299 -1.91 -4.77 -7.48
CA VAL A 299 -2.23 -5.78 -8.50
C VAL A 299 -3.66 -6.30 -8.34
N GLU A 300 -4.09 -6.60 -7.11
CA GLU A 300 -5.46 -7.05 -6.86
C GLU A 300 -6.49 -5.97 -7.18
N SER A 301 -6.19 -4.70 -6.88
CA SER A 301 -7.11 -3.58 -7.12
C SER A 301 -7.48 -3.35 -8.59
N ILE A 302 -6.70 -3.85 -9.55
CA ILE A 302 -6.94 -3.64 -10.99
C ILE A 302 -8.25 -4.30 -11.43
N ASN A 303 -8.39 -5.60 -11.14
CA ASN A 303 -9.46 -6.46 -11.65
C ASN A 303 -10.39 -7.00 -10.55
N SER A 304 -10.21 -6.57 -9.29
CA SER A 304 -11.09 -6.97 -8.19
C SER A 304 -12.47 -6.31 -8.29
N LYS A 305 -13.50 -7.04 -7.84
CA LYS A 305 -14.83 -6.45 -7.59
C LYS A 305 -14.85 -5.57 -6.35
N CYS A 306 -13.98 -5.88 -5.39
CA CYS A 306 -13.82 -5.11 -4.17
C CYS A 306 -12.92 -3.90 -4.48
N PRO A 307 -13.39 -2.67 -4.20
CA PRO A 307 -12.77 -1.46 -4.75
C PRO A 307 -11.57 -0.95 -3.93
N PHE A 308 -11.18 -1.65 -2.86
CA PHE A 308 -10.21 -1.19 -1.86
C PHE A 308 -10.54 0.20 -1.33
N MET A 309 -11.79 0.38 -0.91
CA MET A 309 -12.27 1.63 -0.35
C MET A 309 -11.52 1.94 0.96
N GLY A 310 -11.18 3.22 1.16
CA GLY A 310 -10.59 3.70 2.41
C GLY A 310 -11.20 4.99 2.90
N TYR A 311 -10.94 5.28 4.17
CA TYR A 311 -11.55 6.37 4.91
C TYR A 311 -10.60 7.55 5.06
N PRO A 312 -10.97 8.74 4.54
CA PRO A 312 -10.25 9.96 4.82
C PRO A 312 -10.20 10.22 6.31
N CYS A 313 -9.03 10.60 6.82
CA CYS A 313 -8.86 10.88 8.24
C CYS A 313 -7.78 11.94 8.44
N ASN A 314 -7.93 12.79 9.46
CA ASN A 314 -6.97 13.87 9.70
C ASN A 314 -5.63 13.35 10.20
N ASN A 315 -5.66 12.27 10.99
CA ASN A 315 -4.47 11.64 11.57
C ASN A 315 -4.78 10.23 12.05
N GLU A 316 -3.73 9.46 12.31
CA GLU A 316 -3.81 8.08 12.76
C GLU A 316 -4.59 7.91 14.08
N ASN A 317 -4.45 8.85 15.03
CA ASN A 317 -5.11 8.74 16.32
C ASN A 317 -6.63 8.82 16.16
N GLU A 318 -7.14 9.65 15.26
CA GLU A 318 -8.57 9.71 14.97
C GLU A 318 -9.07 8.40 14.35
N PHE A 319 -8.30 7.79 13.46
CA PHE A 319 -8.63 6.48 12.87
C PHE A 319 -8.66 5.38 13.95
N LEU A 320 -7.63 5.31 14.80
CA LEU A 320 -7.54 4.34 15.89
C LEU A 320 -8.65 4.48 16.94
N ASN A 321 -9.16 5.70 17.13
CA ASN A 321 -10.28 6.00 18.03
C ASN A 321 -11.65 5.85 17.35
N GLY A 322 -11.73 5.31 16.14
CA GLY A 322 -12.98 5.07 15.43
C GLY A 322 -13.70 6.33 14.93
N LYS A 323 -13.01 7.48 14.86
CA LYS A 323 -13.61 8.76 14.44
C LYS A 323 -13.72 8.91 12.93
N CYS A 324 -13.08 8.03 12.17
CA CYS A 324 -12.99 8.06 10.71
C CYS A 324 -13.70 6.86 10.11
N ASN A 325 -15.03 6.93 10.17
CA ASN A 325 -15.99 5.89 9.84
C ASN A 325 -17.04 6.42 8.83
N SER A 326 -16.68 7.38 8.00
CA SER A 326 -17.57 7.82 6.92
C SER A 326 -16.77 8.37 5.76
N CYS A 327 -17.36 8.30 4.58
CA CYS A 327 -16.75 8.75 3.34
C CYS A 327 -16.73 10.27 3.16
N GLY A 328 -17.46 11.01 3.99
CA GLY A 328 -17.72 12.43 3.77
C GLY A 328 -18.49 12.71 2.46
N PRO A 329 -18.68 13.99 2.11
CA PRO A 329 -19.47 14.39 0.94
C PRO A 329 -18.81 14.03 -0.41
N ASP A 330 -17.49 13.90 -0.43
CA ASP A 330 -16.73 13.56 -1.64
C ASP A 330 -16.77 12.06 -1.98
N GLY A 331 -17.29 11.22 -1.07
CA GLY A 331 -17.16 9.78 -1.17
C GLY A 331 -15.78 9.29 -0.74
N CYS A 332 -15.67 7.98 -0.53
CA CYS A 332 -14.43 7.36 -0.07
C CYS A 332 -13.48 7.14 -1.26
N PRO A 333 -12.19 7.44 -1.10
CA PRO A 333 -11.19 7.12 -2.10
C PRO A 333 -10.96 5.61 -2.26
N TYR A 334 -10.59 5.21 -3.47
CA TYR A 334 -10.22 3.83 -3.81
C TYR A 334 -8.70 3.68 -3.81
N MET A 335 -8.15 2.75 -3.04
CA MET A 335 -6.71 2.49 -3.05
C MET A 335 -6.31 1.70 -4.31
N GLY A 336 -5.19 2.10 -4.93
CA GLY A 336 -4.58 1.37 -6.05
C GLY A 336 -5.04 1.86 -7.41
N PHE A 337 -5.26 0.93 -8.35
CA PHE A 337 -5.41 1.26 -9.76
C PHE A 337 -6.54 2.25 -10.05
N HIS A 338 -7.66 2.18 -9.31
CA HIS A 338 -8.83 3.04 -9.48
C HIS A 338 -8.80 4.33 -8.64
N ALA A 339 -7.67 4.70 -8.03
CA ALA A 339 -7.59 5.89 -7.18
C ALA A 339 -7.92 7.20 -7.92
N ASP A 340 -7.69 7.25 -9.22
CA ASP A 340 -8.04 8.37 -10.11
C ASP A 340 -9.55 8.59 -10.26
N LYS A 341 -10.38 7.60 -9.90
CA LYS A 341 -11.85 7.74 -9.84
C LYS A 341 -12.34 8.42 -8.55
N SER A 342 -11.45 8.62 -7.57
CA SER A 342 -11.77 9.26 -6.31
C SER A 342 -11.98 10.76 -6.52
N LYS A 343 -13.03 11.35 -5.94
CA LYS A 343 -13.23 12.80 -6.00
C LYS A 343 -12.21 13.51 -5.11
N LEU A 344 -11.37 14.33 -5.73
CA LEU A 344 -10.40 15.16 -5.05
C LEU A 344 -10.40 16.55 -5.67
N ALA A 345 -10.62 17.58 -4.86
CA ALA A 345 -10.51 18.95 -5.33
C ALA A 345 -9.04 19.28 -5.69
N ARG A 346 -8.83 20.16 -6.67
CA ARG A 346 -7.49 20.55 -7.10
C ARG A 346 -6.69 21.13 -5.92
N GLY A 347 -5.47 20.62 -5.72
CA GLY A 347 -4.57 21.04 -4.63
C GLY A 347 -4.92 20.44 -3.26
N GLN A 348 -5.98 19.65 -3.15
CA GLN A 348 -6.30 18.95 -1.92
C GLN A 348 -5.40 17.73 -1.74
N ARG A 349 -5.05 17.46 -0.48
CA ARG A 349 -4.34 16.25 -0.07
C ARG A 349 -5.17 15.52 0.98
N LYS A 350 -5.24 14.20 0.91
CA LYS A 350 -5.98 13.37 1.89
C LYS A 350 -5.10 12.22 2.36
N ILE A 351 -5.15 11.97 3.67
CA ILE A 351 -4.62 10.76 4.31
C ILE A 351 -5.80 9.79 4.43
N ILE A 352 -5.61 8.55 3.97
CA ILE A 352 -6.66 7.55 3.88
C ILE A 352 -6.22 6.29 4.63
N TYR A 353 -7.10 5.75 5.47
CA TYR A 353 -6.87 4.50 6.18
C TYR A 353 -7.87 3.43 5.77
N LEU A 354 -7.41 2.19 5.76
CA LEU A 354 -8.22 1.01 5.50
C LEU A 354 -7.55 -0.21 6.12
N THR A 355 -8.29 -1.30 6.28
CA THR A 355 -7.74 -2.60 6.67
C THR A 355 -7.79 -3.58 5.52
N THR A 356 -6.92 -4.58 5.54
CA THR A 356 -6.90 -5.65 4.55
C THR A 356 -6.77 -7.01 5.23
N ALA A 357 -7.08 -8.08 4.51
CA ALA A 357 -6.86 -9.45 4.98
C ALA A 357 -5.36 -9.84 5.00
N ASP A 358 -5.06 -11.01 5.58
CA ASP A 358 -3.71 -11.59 5.70
C ASP A 358 -3.23 -12.34 4.46
N ARG A 359 -4.15 -12.67 3.56
CA ARG A 359 -3.96 -13.44 2.33
C ARG A 359 -4.94 -12.96 1.25
N GLN A 360 -4.69 -13.33 0.00
CA GLN A 360 -5.58 -13.02 -1.12
C GLN A 360 -6.93 -13.77 -0.99
N PRO A 361 -8.09 -13.15 -1.29
CA PRO A 361 -8.27 -11.72 -1.60
C PRO A 361 -7.97 -10.84 -0.39
N PHE A 362 -7.13 -9.82 -0.61
CA PHE A 362 -6.72 -8.87 0.43
C PHE A 362 -7.79 -7.82 0.70
N CYS A 363 -8.53 -7.42 -0.32
CA CYS A 363 -9.58 -6.43 -0.20
C CYS A 363 -10.66 -6.88 0.77
N GLN A 364 -11.18 -5.95 1.56
CA GLN A 364 -12.28 -6.18 2.48
C GLN A 364 -13.35 -5.10 2.29
N TYR A 365 -14.60 -5.46 2.60
CA TYR A 365 -15.72 -4.54 2.66
C TYR A 365 -15.91 -4.10 4.10
N HIS A 366 -15.75 -2.81 4.35
CA HIS A 366 -15.84 -2.23 5.68
C HIS A 366 -17.27 -1.87 6.04
N MET A 367 -17.63 -2.14 7.28
CA MET A 367 -18.97 -1.92 7.82
C MET A 367 -18.86 -1.35 9.23
N GLU A 368 -19.83 -0.54 9.59
CA GLU A 368 -20.00 -0.04 10.93
C GLU A 368 -21.20 -0.71 11.60
N ILE A 369 -21.01 -1.14 12.84
CA ILE A 369 -22.02 -1.83 13.62
C ILE A 369 -22.27 -1.05 14.90
N ASN A 370 -23.52 -0.65 15.14
CA ASN A 370 -23.96 -0.08 16.40
C ASN A 370 -24.82 -1.10 17.14
N LEU A 371 -24.37 -1.47 18.34
CA LEU A 371 -25.08 -2.36 19.25
C LEU A 371 -25.64 -1.55 20.42
N LYS A 372 -26.96 -1.48 20.54
CA LYS A 372 -27.64 -0.87 21.69
C LYS A 372 -28.10 -1.95 22.66
N LEU A 373 -27.67 -1.82 23.91
CA LEU A 373 -28.05 -2.74 24.98
C LEU A 373 -29.31 -2.25 25.69
N SER A 374 -30.13 -3.20 26.15
CA SER A 374 -31.33 -2.90 26.92
C SER A 374 -30.97 -2.21 28.24
N SER A 375 -31.76 -1.20 28.62
CA SER A 375 -31.59 -0.50 29.91
C SER A 375 -32.04 -1.38 31.08
N SER A 376 -33.04 -2.24 30.85
CA SER A 376 -33.52 -3.25 31.79
C SER A 376 -34.29 -4.33 31.01
N PRO A 377 -34.14 -5.63 31.34
CA PRO A 377 -33.21 -6.19 32.32
C PRO A 377 -31.75 -6.13 31.82
N GLY A 378 -30.78 -6.17 32.75
CA GLY A 378 -29.35 -6.22 32.39
C GLY A 378 -28.42 -5.96 33.57
N GLN A 379 -27.19 -6.47 33.48
CA GLN A 379 -26.09 -6.17 34.39
C GLN A 379 -24.85 -5.79 33.59
N GLU A 380 -23.89 -5.13 34.22
CA GLU A 380 -22.60 -4.85 33.60
C GLU A 380 -21.84 -6.17 33.38
N GLU A 381 -21.45 -6.41 32.14
CA GLU A 381 -20.68 -7.59 31.74
C GLU A 381 -19.42 -7.20 30.98
N ARG A 382 -18.39 -8.03 31.05
CA ARG A 382 -17.14 -7.79 30.33
C ARG A 382 -16.85 -8.97 29.43
N GLY A 383 -16.58 -8.73 28.16
CA GLY A 383 -16.33 -9.84 27.25
C GLY A 383 -16.08 -9.46 25.81
N GLN A 384 -16.17 -10.46 24.96
CA GLN A 384 -16.08 -10.34 23.51
C GLN A 384 -17.41 -10.72 22.88
N ILE A 385 -17.77 -10.01 21.82
CA ILE A 385 -18.95 -10.28 21.02
C ILE A 385 -18.53 -10.51 19.57
N SER A 386 -19.22 -11.44 18.91
CA SER A 386 -19.01 -11.77 17.50
C SER A 386 -20.36 -11.89 16.80
N ALA A 387 -20.35 -11.69 15.49
CA ALA A 387 -21.53 -11.73 14.65
C ALA A 387 -21.32 -12.63 13.42
N VAL A 388 -22.37 -13.29 12.97
CA VAL A 388 -22.47 -13.90 11.65
C VAL A 388 -23.61 -13.20 10.92
N LEU A 389 -23.33 -12.64 9.74
CA LEU A 389 -24.30 -11.90 8.93
C LEU A 389 -24.76 -12.81 7.79
N THR A 390 -26.09 -12.93 7.62
CA THR A 390 -26.68 -13.66 6.50
C THR A 390 -27.52 -12.70 5.67
N GLY A 391 -27.13 -12.50 4.42
CA GLY A 391 -27.82 -11.65 3.45
C GLY A 391 -28.06 -12.36 2.12
N ASP A 392 -28.44 -11.59 1.10
CA ASP A 392 -28.78 -12.14 -0.23
C ASP A 392 -27.58 -12.81 -0.91
N SER A 393 -26.38 -12.25 -0.72
CA SER A 393 -25.14 -12.74 -1.34
C SER A 393 -24.51 -13.93 -0.59
N GLY A 394 -25.11 -14.37 0.53
CA GLY A 394 -24.62 -15.49 1.35
C GLY A 394 -24.43 -15.12 2.82
N THR A 395 -23.63 -15.94 3.51
CA THR A 395 -23.37 -15.84 4.95
C THR A 395 -21.88 -15.59 5.22
N THR A 396 -21.57 -14.69 6.14
CA THR A 396 -20.18 -14.41 6.54
C THR A 396 -19.60 -15.58 7.35
N THR A 397 -18.27 -15.66 7.44
CA THR A 397 -17.66 -16.33 8.60
C THR A 397 -17.93 -15.55 9.89
N THR A 398 -17.66 -16.13 11.06
CA THR A 398 -17.76 -15.41 12.33
C THR A 398 -16.86 -14.17 12.33
N ILE A 399 -17.48 -13.01 12.52
CA ILE A 399 -16.82 -11.71 12.59
C ILE A 399 -16.64 -11.36 14.06
N PRO A 400 -15.40 -11.21 14.56
CA PRO A 400 -15.19 -10.63 15.88
C PRO A 400 -15.50 -9.13 15.82
N LEU A 401 -16.48 -8.65 16.59
CA LEU A 401 -16.78 -7.20 16.63
C LEU A 401 -15.74 -6.45 17.47
N ASN A 402 -15.19 -7.11 18.49
CA ASN A 402 -14.08 -6.61 19.29
C ASN A 402 -13.02 -7.70 19.50
N THR A 403 -11.75 -7.32 19.36
CA THR A 403 -10.60 -8.23 19.59
C THR A 403 -10.11 -8.21 21.03
N SER A 404 -10.33 -7.13 21.76
CA SER A 404 -10.04 -7.02 23.19
C SER A 404 -11.34 -6.96 23.99
N PRO A 405 -11.40 -7.55 25.20
CA PRO A 405 -12.66 -7.58 25.94
C PRO A 405 -13.09 -6.16 26.36
N VAL A 406 -14.35 -5.83 26.11
CA VAL A 406 -14.97 -4.53 26.39
C VAL A 406 -15.96 -4.69 27.54
N VAL A 407 -16.19 -3.61 28.28
CA VAL A 407 -17.23 -3.53 29.32
C VAL A 407 -18.52 -3.05 28.68
N PHE A 408 -19.57 -3.86 28.80
CA PHE A 408 -20.91 -3.65 28.29
C PHE A 408 -21.82 -3.21 29.43
N ARG A 409 -22.43 -2.03 29.32
CA ARG A 409 -23.32 -1.47 30.35
C ARG A 409 -24.77 -1.51 29.87
N PRO A 410 -25.74 -1.78 30.75
CA PRO A 410 -27.15 -1.65 30.39
C PRO A 410 -27.45 -0.25 29.84
N GLY A 411 -28.19 -0.19 28.72
CA GLY A 411 -28.56 1.06 28.06
C GLY A 411 -27.46 1.73 27.21
N SER A 412 -26.23 1.21 27.17
CA SER A 412 -25.16 1.81 26.36
C SER A 412 -25.22 1.41 24.89
N VAL A 413 -24.69 2.29 24.04
CA VAL A 413 -24.46 2.04 22.61
C VAL A 413 -22.97 1.76 22.41
N HIS A 414 -22.66 0.68 21.71
CA HIS A 414 -21.31 0.28 21.35
C HIS A 414 -21.15 0.27 19.84
N GLN A 415 -20.17 1.02 19.35
CA GLN A 415 -19.83 1.15 17.95
C GLN A 415 -18.61 0.28 17.62
N PHE A 416 -18.70 -0.47 16.52
CA PHE A 416 -17.65 -1.36 16.05
C PHE A 416 -17.40 -1.15 14.56
N SER A 417 -16.13 -1.01 14.17
CA SER A 417 -15.72 -1.03 12.77
C SER A 417 -15.21 -2.43 12.42
N VAL A 418 -15.88 -3.09 11.47
CA VAL A 418 -15.55 -4.44 11.03
C VAL A 418 -15.32 -4.49 9.53
N ALA A 419 -14.72 -5.59 9.06
CA ALA A 419 -14.47 -5.80 7.65
C ALA A 419 -14.74 -7.26 7.25
N THR A 420 -15.35 -7.47 6.08
CA THR A 420 -15.68 -8.79 5.54
C THR A 420 -14.95 -9.06 4.22
N LEU A 421 -14.70 -10.33 3.89
CA LEU A 421 -14.11 -10.72 2.61
C LEU A 421 -15.13 -10.74 1.45
N SER A 422 -16.42 -10.71 1.78
CA SER A 422 -17.51 -10.81 0.82
C SER A 422 -18.44 -9.62 0.98
N ASP A 423 -18.89 -9.08 -0.14
CA ASP A 423 -19.90 -8.02 -0.17
C ASP A 423 -21.26 -8.61 0.21
N ILE A 424 -21.53 -8.63 1.50
CA ILE A 424 -22.79 -9.13 2.06
C ILE A 424 -23.68 -7.93 2.33
N TRP A 425 -24.79 -7.89 1.59
CA TRP A 425 -25.78 -6.83 1.66
C TRP A 425 -27.20 -7.42 1.71
N ASN A 426 -28.19 -6.55 1.94
CA ASN A 426 -29.60 -6.92 2.22
C ASN A 426 -29.64 -8.00 3.31
N ILE A 427 -29.15 -7.64 4.48
CA ILE A 427 -28.94 -8.59 5.57
C ILE A 427 -30.32 -9.00 6.08
N ARG A 428 -30.58 -10.31 6.09
CA ARG A 428 -31.86 -10.89 6.51
C ARG A 428 -31.83 -11.31 7.97
N SER A 429 -30.65 -11.70 8.47
CA SER A 429 -30.50 -12.07 9.86
C SER A 429 -29.07 -11.90 10.36
N VAL A 430 -28.94 -11.67 11.66
CA VAL A 430 -27.67 -11.56 12.38
C VAL A 430 -27.66 -12.57 13.51
N THR A 431 -26.65 -13.44 13.53
CA THR A 431 -26.41 -14.33 14.67
C THR A 431 -25.32 -13.74 15.56
N LEU A 432 -25.65 -13.44 16.81
CA LEU A 432 -24.74 -12.85 17.80
C LEU A 432 -24.30 -13.89 18.82
N SER A 433 -23.01 -13.89 19.14
CA SER A 433 -22.41 -14.76 20.14
C SER A 433 -21.60 -13.93 21.13
N PHE A 434 -21.82 -14.16 22.43
CA PHE A 434 -21.13 -13.46 23.51
C PHE A 434 -20.27 -14.43 24.33
N THR A 435 -19.07 -13.98 24.70
CA THR A 435 -18.16 -14.71 25.60
C THR A 435 -17.75 -13.81 26.74
N HIS A 436 -18.15 -14.15 27.96
CA HIS A 436 -17.76 -13.44 29.18
C HIS A 436 -16.28 -13.68 29.52
N ILE A 437 -15.56 -12.60 29.81
CA ILE A 437 -14.15 -12.61 30.19
C ILE A 437 -13.97 -11.76 31.45
N PRO A 438 -13.89 -12.41 32.63
CA PRO A 438 -13.81 -11.70 33.90
C PRO A 438 -12.49 -10.93 34.05
N LEU A 439 -12.52 -9.87 34.87
CA LEU A 439 -11.28 -9.27 35.37
C LEU A 439 -10.64 -10.18 36.41
N PHE A 440 -9.34 -10.43 36.23
CA PHE A 440 -8.58 -11.25 37.18
C PHE A 440 -8.66 -10.70 38.61
N LEU A 441 -8.66 -9.39 38.81
CA LEU A 441 -8.70 -8.81 40.15
C LEU A 441 -10.11 -8.70 40.76
N ASN A 442 -11.16 -9.12 40.06
CA ASN A 442 -12.54 -9.02 40.53
C ASN A 442 -13.20 -10.42 40.69
N PRO A 443 -13.13 -11.04 41.88
CA PRO A 443 -13.64 -12.40 42.10
C PRO A 443 -15.17 -12.49 41.95
N PHE A 444 -15.91 -11.38 42.11
CA PHE A 444 -17.36 -11.35 41.85
C PHE A 444 -17.70 -11.53 40.36
N GLN A 445 -16.72 -11.34 39.47
CA GLN A 445 -16.90 -11.60 38.04
C GLN A 445 -16.62 -13.04 37.64
N TRP A 446 -16.01 -13.83 38.51
CA TRP A 446 -15.57 -15.18 38.19
C TRP A 446 -16.73 -16.17 38.27
N ASN A 447 -16.82 -17.09 37.31
CA ASN A 447 -17.81 -18.16 37.32
C ASN A 447 -17.24 -19.47 37.91
N ILE A 448 -16.59 -19.38 39.09
CA ILE A 448 -15.82 -20.49 39.69
C ILE A 448 -16.70 -21.73 39.97
N LEU A 449 -17.98 -21.51 40.29
CA LEU A 449 -18.93 -22.56 40.66
C LEU A 449 -20.03 -22.80 39.61
N GLY A 450 -19.95 -22.18 38.43
CA GLY A 450 -20.97 -22.30 37.39
C GLY A 450 -22.33 -21.66 37.73
N LEU A 451 -22.42 -20.89 38.82
CA LEU A 451 -23.67 -20.28 39.31
C LEU A 451 -24.06 -19.00 38.57
N ARG A 452 -23.11 -18.37 37.85
CA ARG A 452 -23.38 -17.14 37.09
C ARG A 452 -23.62 -17.50 35.62
N HIS A 453 -24.67 -16.91 35.07
CA HIS A 453 -25.03 -16.98 33.65
C HIS A 453 -24.97 -15.58 33.03
N PRO A 454 -23.76 -15.04 32.74
CA PRO A 454 -23.60 -13.71 32.12
C PRO A 454 -24.43 -13.59 30.84
N LYS A 455 -25.22 -12.51 30.75
CA LYS A 455 -26.13 -12.25 29.63
C LYS A 455 -26.05 -10.81 29.19
N LEU A 456 -26.01 -10.58 27.88
CA LEU A 456 -26.25 -9.26 27.29
C LEU A 456 -27.67 -9.20 26.73
N TYR A 457 -28.41 -8.16 27.08
CA TYR A 457 -29.75 -7.90 26.56
C TYR A 457 -29.66 -6.85 25.46
N ILE A 458 -30.22 -7.16 24.29
CA ILE A 458 -30.01 -6.40 23.07
C ILE A 458 -31.33 -5.74 22.66
N ASP A 459 -31.30 -4.43 22.49
CA ASP A 459 -32.44 -3.66 21.96
C ASP A 459 -32.35 -3.55 20.45
N GLU A 460 -31.17 -3.18 19.94
CA GLU A 460 -30.99 -2.74 18.57
C GLU A 460 -29.60 -3.15 18.07
N PHE A 461 -29.55 -3.57 16.81
CA PHE A 461 -28.33 -3.89 16.09
C PHE A 461 -28.38 -3.26 14.71
N ASP A 462 -27.67 -2.16 14.53
CA ASP A 462 -27.61 -1.42 13.26
C ASP A 462 -26.32 -1.76 12.53
N ILE A 463 -26.43 -1.97 11.23
CA ILE A 463 -25.31 -2.23 10.35
C ILE A 463 -25.34 -1.20 9.24
N HIS A 464 -24.37 -0.30 9.25
CA HIS A 464 -24.19 0.72 8.22
C HIS A 464 -23.08 0.29 7.25
N ARG A 465 -23.45 0.14 5.98
CA ARG A 465 -22.51 -0.01 4.88
C ARG A 465 -22.20 1.36 4.32
N GLN A 466 -20.96 1.76 4.55
CA GLN A 466 -20.51 3.11 4.22
C GLN A 466 -20.35 3.31 2.71
N GLU A 467 -19.99 2.26 1.97
CA GLU A 467 -19.77 2.34 0.52
C GLU A 467 -21.05 2.68 -0.27
N ALA A 468 -22.19 2.14 0.17
CA ALA A 468 -23.48 2.27 -0.51
C ALA A 468 -24.42 3.26 0.21
N ASN A 469 -23.96 3.85 1.31
CA ASN A 469 -24.76 4.62 2.26
C ASN A 469 -26.09 3.92 2.59
N ALA A 470 -26.00 2.68 3.04
CA ALA A 470 -27.15 1.83 3.22
C ALA A 470 -27.11 1.20 4.62
N GLU A 471 -28.28 0.94 5.21
CA GLU A 471 -28.42 0.53 6.61
C GLU A 471 -29.33 -0.70 6.72
N ASN A 472 -28.96 -1.65 7.58
CA ASN A 472 -29.87 -2.72 8.03
C ASN A 472 -29.97 -2.62 9.55
N ARG A 473 -31.19 -2.53 10.06
CA ARG A 473 -31.48 -2.41 11.49
C ARG A 473 -32.25 -3.63 11.97
N PHE A 474 -31.81 -4.24 13.07
CA PHE A 474 -32.45 -5.41 13.67
C PHE A 474 -32.90 -5.11 15.10
N CYS A 475 -34.13 -5.51 15.42
CA CYS A 475 -34.73 -5.33 16.74
C CYS A 475 -34.54 -6.58 17.59
N GLY A 476 -33.83 -6.45 18.70
CA GLY A 476 -33.73 -7.48 19.73
C GLY A 476 -34.89 -7.43 20.72
N SER A 477 -35.44 -6.24 21.01
CA SER A 477 -36.53 -6.05 22.00
C SER A 477 -36.26 -6.71 23.36
N GLY A 478 -35.00 -6.68 23.83
CA GLY A 478 -34.62 -7.30 25.10
C GLY A 478 -34.32 -8.80 25.02
N ILE A 479 -34.09 -9.37 23.83
CA ILE A 479 -33.56 -10.73 23.72
C ILE A 479 -32.16 -10.77 24.33
N SER A 480 -31.89 -11.80 25.15
CA SER A 480 -30.60 -12.00 25.79
C SER A 480 -29.71 -12.99 25.06
N VAL A 481 -28.44 -12.67 24.89
CA VAL A 481 -27.38 -13.63 24.53
C VAL A 481 -26.61 -14.04 25.79
N GLU A 482 -26.69 -15.31 26.15
CA GLU A 482 -25.91 -15.89 27.26
C GLU A 482 -24.50 -16.24 26.81
N THR A 483 -23.53 -16.13 27.72
CA THR A 483 -22.15 -16.54 27.43
C THR A 483 -22.08 -17.97 26.87
N GLY A 484 -21.30 -18.17 25.81
CA GLY A 484 -21.14 -19.47 25.13
C GLY A 484 -22.33 -19.90 24.26
N HIS A 485 -23.39 -19.09 24.18
CA HIS A 485 -24.54 -19.33 23.31
C HIS A 485 -24.59 -18.29 22.19
N SER A 486 -25.45 -18.56 21.21
CA SER A 486 -25.74 -17.62 20.12
C SER A 486 -27.24 -17.38 20.00
N ILE A 487 -27.61 -16.18 19.58
CA ILE A 487 -28.98 -15.78 19.27
C ILE A 487 -29.05 -15.30 17.83
N THR A 488 -30.20 -15.43 17.18
CA THR A 488 -30.40 -14.88 15.83
C THR A 488 -31.48 -13.81 15.84
N LEU A 489 -31.11 -12.62 15.38
CA LEU A 489 -32.01 -11.50 15.11
C LEU A 489 -32.41 -11.57 13.63
N SER A 490 -33.70 -11.78 13.36
CA SER A 490 -34.23 -11.88 11.98
C SER A 490 -35.37 -10.89 11.70
N LYS A 491 -35.79 -10.13 12.71
CA LYS A 491 -36.83 -9.10 12.57
C LYS A 491 -36.14 -7.76 12.28
N PRO A 492 -36.29 -7.20 11.07
CA PRO A 492 -35.93 -5.82 10.86
C PRO A 492 -36.79 -4.94 11.76
N CYS A 493 -36.20 -3.87 12.30
CA CYS A 493 -36.98 -2.69 12.63
C CYS A 493 -37.21 -1.91 11.32
#